data_AF-A0A965B1W1-F1
#
_entry.id   AF-A0A965B1W1-F1
#
_cell.length_a   1.000
_cell.length_b   1.000
_cell.length_c   1.000
_cell.angle_alpha   90.00
_cell.angle_beta   90.00
_cell.angle_gamma   90.00
#
_symmetry.space_group_name_H-M   'P 1'
#
loop_
_entity.id
_entity.type
_entity.pdbx_description
1 polymer ?
#
loop_
_entity_poly.entity_id
_entity_poly.type
_entity_poly.pdbx_seq_one_letter_code
_entity_poly.pdbx_strand_id
1 'polypeptide(L)'
;MYEKIEGGTIIDIQGLKCNLPPEGYVYNIITKQLEFRGIYKRSDNIQEQYWKRIPMPNWYMDTMKKWDDFDKKKKDDELEFYDEKLEEFKRQEWDRRLNGFWYMNNGNPTYLTGLHYLYLQWWSIDIGYPKFRIPDLEKFYFMEYCIQDPFCMGMLEVTKRRFGKSFVAGLFVTEYTTRTKMTNGGIQSKTGSDAKKFFAKTVVNPFRRLPKFFRPEYDMSLGVNPKSEMRFQKTNVRGKKAEENVD
;
A
#
# COMPACT_ATOMS: atom_id res chain seq x y z
N MET A 1 -1.79 5.88 16.15
CA MET A 1 -3.03 5.14 16.49
C MET A 1 -2.95 4.58 17.90
N TYR A 2 -1.94 3.77 18.22
CA TYR A 2 -1.78 3.26 19.59
C TYR A 2 -1.36 4.37 20.57
N GLU A 3 -0.25 5.04 20.28
CA GLU A 3 0.27 6.12 21.13
C GLU A 3 -0.55 7.39 20.99
N LYS A 4 -0.67 8.13 22.10
CA LYS A 4 -1.32 9.43 22.12
C LYS A 4 -0.49 10.43 21.32
N ILE A 5 -1.15 11.18 20.45
CA ILE A 5 -0.54 12.22 19.63
C ILE A 5 -1.00 13.58 20.18
N GLU A 6 -0.04 14.45 20.51
CA GLU A 6 -0.35 15.80 20.98
C GLU A 6 -1.08 16.61 19.88
N GLY A 7 -2.14 17.33 20.27
CA GLY A 7 -3.02 18.05 19.34
C GLY A 7 -3.88 17.16 18.44
N GLY A 8 -3.76 15.82 18.57
CA GLY A 8 -4.56 14.85 17.84
C GLY A 8 -5.97 14.67 18.40
N THR A 9 -6.78 13.89 17.69
CA THR A 9 -8.12 13.49 18.14
C THR A 9 -8.15 12.02 18.51
N ILE A 10 -9.11 11.64 19.37
CA ILE A 10 -9.30 10.26 19.80
C ILE A 10 -10.67 9.79 19.34
N ILE A 11 -10.70 8.63 18.70
CA ILE A 11 -11.93 7.91 18.36
C ILE A 11 -11.93 6.56 19.07
N ASP A 12 -13.05 6.23 19.72
CA ASP A 12 -13.25 4.89 20.30
C ASP A 12 -13.78 3.95 19.21
N ILE A 13 -13.05 2.86 18.98
CA ILE A 13 -13.45 1.82 18.03
C ILE A 13 -13.43 0.49 18.78
N GLN A 14 -14.62 0.03 19.17
CA GLN A 14 -14.81 -1.23 19.90
C GLN A 14 -13.94 -1.31 21.17
N GLY A 15 -13.82 -0.21 21.91
CA GLY A 15 -13.03 -0.11 23.14
C GLY A 15 -11.55 0.23 22.94
N LEU A 16 -11.06 0.31 21.69
CA LEU A 16 -9.73 0.81 21.38
C LEU A 16 -9.77 2.33 21.18
N LYS A 17 -9.02 3.06 22.01
CA LYS A 17 -8.84 4.51 21.87
C LYS A 17 -7.83 4.81 20.76
N CYS A 18 -8.31 4.89 19.52
CA CYS A 18 -7.47 5.15 18.37
C CYS A 18 -7.12 6.64 18.29
N ASN A 19 -5.82 6.94 18.40
CA ASN A 19 -5.27 8.29 18.36
C ASN A 19 -4.93 8.68 16.91
N LEU A 20 -5.64 9.69 16.41
CA LEU A 20 -5.47 10.29 15.10
C LEU A 20 -4.50 11.48 15.18
N PRO A 21 -3.72 11.76 14.12
CA PRO A 21 -2.92 12.97 14.09
C PRO A 21 -3.81 14.24 14.04
N PRO A 22 -3.27 15.43 14.35
CA PRO A 22 -3.96 16.69 14.11
C PRO A 22 -4.37 16.84 12.64
N GLU A 23 -5.43 17.59 12.36
CA GLU A 23 -5.93 17.76 11.00
C GLU A 23 -4.86 18.31 10.05
N GLY A 24 -4.63 17.62 8.93
CA GLY A 24 -3.61 17.98 7.95
C GLY A 24 -2.17 17.63 8.35
N TYR A 25 -1.95 17.06 9.54
CA TYR A 25 -0.66 16.53 9.97
C TYR A 25 -0.62 15.02 9.82
N VAL A 26 0.56 14.48 9.55
CA VAL A 26 0.83 13.04 9.60
C VAL A 26 1.96 12.76 10.58
N TYR A 27 1.95 11.59 11.20
CA TYR A 27 3.11 11.11 11.93
C TYR A 27 4.04 10.42 10.93
N ASN A 28 5.17 11.04 10.63
CA ASN A 28 6.13 10.49 9.68
C ASN A 28 6.92 9.36 10.34
N ILE A 29 6.73 8.13 9.85
CA ILE A 29 7.32 6.94 10.47
C ILE A 29 8.85 6.88 10.33
N ILE A 30 9.43 7.66 9.41
CA ILE A 30 10.87 7.71 9.15
C ILE A 30 11.52 8.71 10.10
N THR A 31 11.02 9.95 10.12
CA THR A 31 11.58 11.03 10.96
C THR A 31 11.13 10.96 12.41
N LYS A 32 10.07 10.18 12.71
CA LYS A 32 9.42 10.06 14.02
C LYS A 32 8.81 11.36 14.53
N GLN A 33 8.40 12.25 13.62
CA GLN A 33 7.87 13.57 13.93
C GLN A 33 6.49 13.80 13.31
N LEU A 34 5.72 14.72 13.89
CA LEU A 34 4.52 15.25 13.27
C LEU A 34 4.90 16.27 12.20
N GLU A 35 4.39 16.08 11.00
CA GLU A 35 4.69 16.95 9.87
C GLU A 35 3.40 17.34 9.14
N PHE A 36 3.29 18.61 8.77
CA PHE A 36 2.14 19.10 8.02
C PHE A 36 2.22 18.64 6.55
N ARG A 37 1.11 18.09 6.05
CA ARG A 37 0.90 17.68 4.66
C ARG A 37 -0.30 18.37 4.01
N GLY A 38 -1.12 19.05 4.82
CA GLY A 38 -2.38 19.62 4.38
C GLY A 38 -3.48 18.59 4.20
N ILE A 39 -4.64 19.06 3.75
CA ILE A 39 -5.84 18.25 3.56
C ILE A 39 -6.23 18.33 2.09
N TYR A 40 -6.27 17.19 1.41
CA TYR A 40 -6.63 17.15 0.00
C TYR A 40 -8.11 17.52 -0.19
N LYS A 41 -8.36 18.54 -1.01
CA LYS A 41 -9.70 19.01 -1.37
C LYS A 41 -9.91 18.84 -2.86
N ARG A 42 -10.85 17.98 -3.24
CA ARG A 42 -11.16 17.72 -4.66
C ARG A 42 -12.12 18.73 -5.30
N SER A 43 -12.85 19.49 -4.48
CA SER A 43 -13.86 20.45 -4.93
C SER A 43 -14.15 21.45 -3.82
N ASP A 44 -14.45 22.69 -4.20
CA ASP A 44 -14.93 23.72 -3.27
C ASP A 44 -16.36 23.48 -2.80
N ASN A 45 -17.18 22.79 -3.60
CA ASN A 45 -18.52 22.38 -3.19
C ASN A 45 -18.45 21.24 -2.18
N ILE A 46 -19.02 21.46 -0.99
CA ILE A 46 -19.08 20.51 0.14
C ILE A 46 -19.66 19.15 -0.29
N GLN A 47 -20.73 19.13 -1.08
CA GLN A 47 -21.38 17.89 -1.52
C GLN A 47 -20.52 17.08 -2.51
N GLU A 48 -19.58 17.74 -3.18
CA GLU A 48 -18.62 17.10 -4.09
C GLU A 48 -17.32 16.68 -3.38
N GLN A 49 -17.20 16.91 -2.07
CA GLN A 49 -16.10 16.44 -1.25
C GLN A 49 -16.36 15.00 -0.82
N TYR A 50 -15.84 14.05 -1.57
CA TYR A 50 -15.86 12.64 -1.22
C TYR A 50 -14.66 11.95 -1.84
N TRP A 51 -14.28 10.80 -1.28
CA TRP A 51 -13.18 10.02 -1.82
C TRP A 51 -13.43 9.65 -3.29
N LYS A 52 -12.46 9.99 -4.14
CA LYS A 52 -12.36 9.52 -5.52
C LYS A 52 -10.88 9.31 -5.79
N ARG A 53 -10.55 8.19 -6.45
CA ARG A 53 -9.18 7.90 -6.83
C ARG A 53 -8.58 9.08 -7.59
N ILE A 54 -7.38 9.45 -7.19
CA ILE A 54 -6.63 10.52 -7.84
C ILE A 54 -6.17 9.97 -9.20
N PRO A 55 -6.50 10.65 -10.32
CA PRO A 55 -6.08 10.19 -11.64
C PRO A 55 -4.56 10.25 -11.76
N MET A 56 -4.00 9.40 -12.62
CA MET A 56 -2.58 9.49 -12.95
C MET A 56 -2.28 10.85 -13.59
N PRO A 57 -1.11 11.44 -13.31
CA PRO A 57 -0.67 12.63 -14.02
C PRO A 57 -0.66 12.39 -15.53
N ASN A 58 -1.02 13.41 -16.31
CA ASN A 58 -1.08 13.31 -17.77
C ASN A 58 0.27 12.91 -18.42
N TRP A 59 1.39 13.30 -17.81
CA TRP A 59 2.75 12.98 -18.26
C TRP A 59 3.20 11.55 -17.94
N TYR A 60 2.49 10.83 -17.06
CA TYR A 60 2.96 9.56 -16.51
C TYR A 60 3.13 8.49 -17.59
N MET A 61 2.16 8.36 -18.50
CA MET A 61 2.18 7.33 -19.54
C MET A 61 3.36 7.49 -20.49
N ASP A 62 3.71 8.72 -20.86
CA ASP A 62 4.86 8.96 -21.74
C ASP A 62 6.18 8.70 -21.03
N THR A 63 6.25 9.00 -19.73
CA THR A 63 7.42 8.70 -18.91
C THR A 63 7.62 7.19 -18.73
N MET A 64 6.54 6.42 -18.58
CA MET A 64 6.63 4.96 -18.53
C MET A 64 7.14 4.37 -19.85
N LYS A 65 6.71 4.90 -21.00
CA LYS A 65 7.25 4.46 -22.31
C LYS A 65 8.76 4.71 -22.40
N LYS A 66 9.22 5.89 -21.98
CA LYS A 66 10.66 6.21 -21.93
C LYS A 66 11.42 5.27 -21.01
N TRP A 67 10.87 4.95 -19.84
CA TRP A 67 11.47 3.99 -18.92
C TRP A 67 11.53 2.58 -19.53
N ASP A 68 10.45 2.10 -20.15
CA ASP A 68 10.46 0.76 -20.76
C ASP A 68 11.44 0.67 -21.95
N ASP A 69 11.61 1.75 -22.72
CA ASP A 69 12.60 1.80 -23.79
C ASP A 69 14.03 1.92 -23.27
N PHE A 70 14.23 2.56 -22.11
CA PHE A 70 15.50 2.57 -21.40
C PHE A 70 15.87 1.16 -20.93
N ASP A 71 14.96 0.46 -20.23
CA ASP A 71 15.20 -0.88 -19.70
C ASP A 71 15.54 -1.90 -20.79
N LYS A 72 14.98 -1.76 -22.01
CA LYS A 72 15.32 -2.62 -23.16
C LYS A 72 16.73 -2.43 -23.69
N LYS A 73 17.30 -1.22 -23.51
CA LYS A 73 18.62 -0.84 -24.03
C LYS A 73 19.70 -0.87 -22.96
N LYS A 74 19.29 -0.85 -21.69
CA LYS A 74 20.15 -0.78 -20.52
C LYS A 74 21.16 -1.92 -20.51
N LYS A 75 22.45 -1.56 -20.37
CA LYS A 75 23.53 -2.50 -20.03
C LYS A 75 23.68 -2.59 -18.51
N ASP A 76 24.25 -3.68 -18.01
CA ASP A 76 24.32 -3.93 -16.56
C ASP A 76 25.02 -2.80 -15.77
N ASP A 77 25.99 -2.12 -16.40
CA ASP A 77 26.78 -1.03 -15.78
C ASP A 77 26.16 0.37 -15.93
N GLU A 78 24.99 0.49 -16.57
CA GLU A 78 24.33 1.78 -16.76
C GLU A 78 23.52 2.20 -15.53
N LEU A 79 23.50 3.51 -15.25
CA LEU A 79 22.70 4.11 -14.18
C LEU A 79 21.21 3.78 -14.34
N GLU A 80 20.44 3.88 -13.25
CA GLU A 80 18.99 3.67 -13.32
C GLU A 80 18.28 4.79 -14.08
N PHE A 81 17.12 4.48 -14.66
CA PHE A 81 16.27 5.47 -15.32
C PHE A 81 15.90 6.58 -14.33
N TYR A 82 16.14 7.84 -14.70
CA TYR A 82 15.83 9.01 -13.90
C TYR A 82 14.93 9.99 -14.65
N ASP A 83 13.85 10.40 -13.99
CA ASP A 83 12.98 11.50 -14.42
C ASP A 83 12.52 12.26 -13.17
N GLU A 84 12.80 13.56 -13.09
CA GLU A 84 12.57 14.37 -11.89
C GLU A 84 11.08 14.37 -11.46
N LYS A 85 10.15 14.47 -12.42
CA LYS A 85 8.70 14.48 -12.14
C LYS A 85 8.25 13.12 -11.63
N LEU A 86 8.80 12.05 -12.19
CA LEU A 86 8.55 10.70 -11.70
C LEU A 86 9.09 10.51 -10.28
N GLU A 87 10.31 10.97 -9.98
CA GLU A 87 10.90 10.83 -8.64
C GLU A 87 10.11 11.62 -7.59
N GLU A 88 9.65 12.83 -7.91
CA GLU A 88 8.78 13.59 -7.01
C GLU A 88 7.44 12.88 -6.78
N PHE A 89 6.82 12.37 -7.84
CA PHE A 89 5.58 11.61 -7.73
C PHE A 89 5.76 10.32 -6.91
N LYS A 90 6.87 9.60 -7.12
CA LYS A 90 7.24 8.42 -6.31
C LYS A 90 7.35 8.79 -4.84
N ARG A 91 8.11 9.84 -4.50
CA ARG A 91 8.27 10.30 -3.10
C ARG A 91 6.93 10.63 -2.46
N GLN A 92 6.06 11.37 -3.17
CA GLN A 92 4.72 11.71 -2.69
C GLN A 92 3.87 10.46 -2.43
N GLU A 93 3.83 9.52 -3.37
CA GLU A 93 3.01 8.31 -3.23
C GLU A 93 3.54 7.37 -2.14
N TRP A 94 4.86 7.29 -1.96
CA TRP A 94 5.47 6.59 -0.84
C TRP A 94 5.17 7.27 0.51
N ASP A 95 5.25 8.59 0.60
CA ASP A 95 4.86 9.33 1.82
C ASP A 95 3.40 9.02 2.19
N ARG A 96 2.46 9.04 1.24
CA ARG A 96 1.05 8.68 1.48
C ARG A 96 0.87 7.22 1.89
N ARG A 97 1.60 6.30 1.26
CA ARG A 97 1.59 4.86 1.60
C ARG A 97 2.09 4.60 3.02
N LEU A 98 3.08 5.36 3.49
CA LEU A 98 3.72 5.14 4.79
C LEU A 98 3.05 5.91 5.92
N ASN A 99 2.71 7.17 5.67
CA ASN A 99 2.34 8.14 6.69
C ASN A 99 0.84 8.47 6.68
N GLY A 100 0.09 7.95 5.71
CA GLY A 100 -1.35 8.19 5.57
C GLY A 100 -1.68 9.42 4.73
N PHE A 101 -2.96 9.76 4.68
CA PHE A 101 -3.47 10.78 3.77
C PHE A 101 -4.73 11.44 4.30
N TRP A 102 -4.75 12.78 4.30
CA TRP A 102 -5.94 13.56 4.66
C TRP A 102 -6.71 14.00 3.42
N TYR A 103 -8.04 13.91 3.48
CA TYR A 103 -8.91 14.48 2.45
C TYR A 103 -10.20 15.04 3.04
N MET A 104 -10.86 15.92 2.29
CA MET A 104 -12.18 16.45 2.67
C MET A 104 -13.30 15.46 2.31
N ASN A 105 -14.14 15.14 3.29
CA ASN A 105 -15.32 14.29 3.15
C ASN A 105 -16.57 15.02 3.67
N ASN A 106 -17.37 15.55 2.75
CA ASN A 106 -18.58 16.32 3.01
C ASN A 106 -18.36 17.42 4.06
N GLY A 107 -17.33 18.25 3.86
CA GLY A 107 -16.97 19.34 4.77
C GLY A 107 -16.09 18.94 5.94
N ASN A 108 -15.85 17.64 6.17
CA ASN A 108 -15.06 17.16 7.31
C ASN A 108 -13.70 16.62 6.86
N PRO A 109 -12.58 17.07 7.44
CA PRO A 109 -11.29 16.43 7.28
C PRO A 109 -11.36 14.97 7.73
N THR A 110 -10.95 14.06 6.84
CA THR A 110 -10.92 12.61 7.11
C THR A 110 -9.52 12.09 6.83
N TYR A 111 -8.93 11.49 7.86
CA TYR A 111 -7.64 10.81 7.74
C TYR A 111 -7.82 9.41 7.17
N LEU A 112 -6.86 8.95 6.38
CA LEU A 112 -6.72 7.57 5.95
C LEU A 112 -5.35 7.09 6.44
N THR A 113 -5.29 5.93 7.07
CA THR A 113 -3.99 5.29 7.33
C THR A 113 -3.31 4.97 6.00
N GLY A 114 -1.98 4.80 6.02
CA GLY A 114 -1.23 4.45 4.81
C GLY A 114 -1.77 3.20 4.11
N LEU A 115 -2.13 2.17 4.89
CA LEU A 115 -2.75 0.95 4.38
C LEU A 115 -4.14 1.20 3.77
N HIS A 116 -4.97 2.05 4.38
CA HIS A 116 -6.28 2.40 3.83
C HIS A 116 -6.16 3.21 2.54
N TYR A 117 -5.25 4.19 2.50
CA TYR A 117 -4.93 4.94 1.29
C TYR A 117 -4.51 3.99 0.15
N LEU A 118 -3.58 3.08 0.44
CA LEU A 118 -3.11 2.09 -0.53
C LEU A 118 -4.26 1.18 -1.02
N TYR A 119 -5.16 0.78 -0.13
CA TYR A 119 -6.36 0.00 -0.47
C TYR A 119 -7.27 0.73 -1.46
N LEU A 120 -7.58 1.99 -1.17
CA LEU A 120 -8.51 2.77 -1.99
C LEU A 120 -7.89 3.24 -3.31
N GLN A 121 -6.62 3.65 -3.30
CA GLN A 121 -5.96 4.28 -4.44
C GLN A 121 -5.36 3.23 -5.41
N TRP A 122 -4.80 2.14 -4.89
CA TRP A 122 -3.93 1.27 -5.68
C TRP A 122 -4.32 -0.22 -5.69
N TRP A 123 -5.09 -0.68 -4.70
CA TRP A 123 -5.44 -2.10 -4.59
C TRP A 123 -6.71 -2.46 -5.36
N SER A 124 -6.56 -3.08 -6.52
CA SER A 124 -7.72 -3.50 -7.32
C SER A 124 -8.44 -4.70 -6.71
N ILE A 125 -9.77 -4.70 -6.79
CA ILE A 125 -10.66 -5.78 -6.35
C ILE A 125 -11.44 -6.37 -7.55
N ASP A 126 -12.29 -7.36 -7.31
CA ASP A 126 -13.08 -8.04 -8.36
C ASP A 126 -13.95 -7.09 -9.21
N ILE A 127 -14.38 -5.97 -8.62
CA ILE A 127 -15.30 -5.00 -9.22
C ILE A 127 -14.64 -3.65 -9.49
N GLY A 128 -13.33 -3.63 -9.75
CA GLY A 128 -12.57 -2.41 -10.00
C GLY A 128 -11.74 -1.99 -8.80
N TYR A 129 -12.05 -0.85 -8.19
CA TYR A 129 -11.38 -0.36 -6.99
C TYR A 129 -12.37 -0.15 -5.85
N PRO A 130 -11.93 -0.30 -4.59
CA PRO A 130 -12.79 -0.07 -3.44
C PRO A 130 -13.33 1.37 -3.41
N LYS A 131 -14.56 1.51 -2.93
CA LYS A 131 -15.13 2.80 -2.57
C LYS A 131 -14.91 3.04 -1.08
N PHE A 132 -14.77 4.30 -0.68
CA PHE A 132 -14.69 4.66 0.72
C PHE A 132 -15.98 4.28 1.46
N ARG A 133 -15.83 3.72 2.66
CA ARG A 133 -16.91 3.35 3.57
C ARG A 133 -16.45 3.60 5.00
N ILE A 134 -17.30 4.21 5.83
CA ILE A 134 -16.98 4.45 7.25
C ILE A 134 -16.59 3.16 8.00
N PRO A 135 -17.28 2.01 7.81
CA PRO A 135 -16.85 0.77 8.45
C PRO A 135 -15.46 0.25 8.02
N ASP A 136 -15.02 0.55 6.79
CA ASP A 136 -13.65 0.22 6.38
C ASP A 136 -12.65 1.16 7.07
N LEU A 137 -13.00 2.45 7.19
CA LEU A 137 -12.17 3.43 7.89
C LEU A 137 -11.89 2.99 9.33
N GLU A 138 -12.94 2.67 10.08
CA GLU A 138 -12.82 2.19 11.46
C GLU A 138 -12.00 0.90 11.54
N LYS A 139 -12.21 -0.03 10.59
CA LYS A 139 -11.41 -1.26 10.50
C LYS A 139 -9.93 -0.96 10.29
N PHE A 140 -9.58 -0.04 9.40
CA PHE A 140 -8.17 0.31 9.15
C PHE A 140 -7.53 1.04 10.34
N TYR A 141 -8.30 1.82 11.10
CA TYR A 141 -7.81 2.42 12.35
C TYR A 141 -7.58 1.37 13.44
N PHE A 142 -8.54 0.46 13.63
CA PHE A 142 -8.39 -0.68 14.53
C PHE A 142 -7.16 -1.50 14.18
N MET A 143 -6.98 -1.83 12.90
CA MET A 143 -5.84 -2.60 12.42
C MET A 143 -4.51 -1.86 12.67
N GLU A 144 -4.44 -0.57 12.38
CA GLU A 144 -3.25 0.25 12.62
C GLU A 144 -2.94 0.36 14.12
N TYR A 145 -3.96 0.44 14.99
CA TYR A 145 -3.78 0.36 16.44
C TYR A 145 -3.11 -0.97 16.82
N CYS A 146 -3.65 -2.11 16.36
CA CYS A 146 -3.06 -3.43 16.62
C CYS A 146 -1.64 -3.58 16.10
N ILE A 147 -1.29 -2.98 14.96
CA ILE A 147 0.07 -3.01 14.42
C ILE A 147 1.05 -2.22 15.31
N GLN A 148 0.59 -1.11 15.89
CA GLN A 148 1.42 -0.19 16.67
C GLN A 148 1.53 -0.58 18.15
N ASP A 149 0.57 -1.31 18.69
CA ASP A 149 0.60 -1.79 20.08
C ASP A 149 1.66 -2.90 20.25
N PRO A 150 2.74 -2.65 21.00
CA PRO A 150 3.83 -3.63 21.17
C PRO A 150 3.40 -4.90 21.91
N PHE A 151 2.25 -4.89 22.58
CA PHE A 151 1.70 -6.04 23.29
C PHE A 151 0.58 -6.76 22.52
N CYS A 152 0.19 -6.23 21.36
CA CYS A 152 -0.86 -6.86 20.55
C CYS A 152 -0.30 -8.08 19.80
N MET A 153 -0.92 -9.24 20.00
CA MET A 153 -0.57 -10.49 19.32
C MET A 153 -1.30 -10.69 17.99
N GLY A 154 -2.28 -9.84 17.68
CA GLY A 154 -3.03 -9.90 16.43
C GLY A 154 -4.48 -9.43 16.57
N MET A 155 -5.19 -9.45 15.43
CA MET A 155 -6.58 -9.04 15.30
C MET A 155 -7.46 -10.22 14.87
N LEU A 156 -8.65 -10.33 15.46
CA LEU A 156 -9.71 -11.24 15.01
C LEU A 156 -10.85 -10.44 14.38
N GLU A 157 -11.19 -10.77 13.12
CA GLU A 157 -12.31 -10.14 12.41
C GLU A 157 -13.48 -11.12 12.24
N VAL A 158 -14.59 -10.85 12.93
CA VAL A 158 -15.89 -11.51 12.66
C VAL A 158 -16.69 -10.61 11.74
N THR A 159 -17.02 -11.09 10.54
CA THR A 159 -17.67 -10.24 9.53
C THR A 159 -18.56 -11.01 8.56
N LYS A 160 -19.51 -10.28 7.97
CA LYS A 160 -20.49 -10.80 7.00
C LYS A 160 -19.87 -11.20 5.66
N ARG A 161 -20.64 -11.92 4.84
CA ARG A 161 -20.26 -12.25 3.45
C ARG A 161 -20.21 -10.99 2.60
N ARG A 162 -19.35 -10.99 1.57
CA ARG A 162 -19.20 -9.92 0.56
C ARG A 162 -18.82 -8.54 1.11
N PHE A 163 -18.16 -8.50 2.27
CA PHE A 163 -17.70 -7.23 2.87
C PHE A 163 -16.36 -6.72 2.33
N GLY A 164 -15.60 -7.53 1.57
CA GLY A 164 -14.30 -7.14 1.02
C GLY A 164 -13.08 -7.59 1.84
N LYS A 165 -13.29 -8.25 2.99
CA LYS A 165 -12.23 -8.72 3.91
C LYS A 165 -11.07 -9.47 3.24
N SER A 166 -11.35 -10.27 2.21
CA SER A 166 -10.33 -11.04 1.50
C SER A 166 -9.28 -10.15 0.82
N PHE A 167 -9.71 -9.05 0.19
CA PHE A 167 -8.78 -8.13 -0.47
C PHE A 167 -8.02 -7.27 0.53
N VAL A 168 -8.65 -6.89 1.65
CA VAL A 168 -7.96 -6.20 2.76
C VAL A 168 -6.87 -7.09 3.36
N ALA A 169 -7.16 -8.38 3.62
CA ALA A 169 -6.17 -9.32 4.14
C ALA A 169 -5.04 -9.60 3.14
N GLY A 170 -5.36 -9.73 1.84
CA GLY A 170 -4.33 -9.83 0.79
C GLY A 170 -3.43 -8.60 0.73
N LEU A 171 -4.01 -7.40 0.85
CA LEU A 171 -3.25 -6.15 0.94
C LEU A 171 -2.37 -6.11 2.19
N PHE A 172 -2.91 -6.47 3.36
CA PHE A 172 -2.18 -6.46 4.63
C PHE A 172 -0.89 -7.30 4.56
N VAL A 173 -0.97 -8.52 4.03
CA VAL A 173 0.19 -9.38 3.84
C VAL A 173 1.16 -8.81 2.81
N THR A 174 0.64 -8.26 1.70
CA THR A 174 1.47 -7.73 0.61
C THR A 174 2.19 -6.44 1.00
N GLU A 175 1.52 -5.53 1.71
CA GLU A 175 2.10 -4.25 2.12
C GLU A 175 3.38 -4.49 2.91
N TYR A 176 3.26 -5.25 4.00
CA TYR A 176 4.35 -5.43 4.95
C TYR A 176 5.56 -6.13 4.31
N THR A 177 5.30 -7.17 3.51
CA THR A 177 6.33 -7.95 2.82
C THR A 177 7.02 -7.19 1.68
N THR A 178 6.31 -6.30 0.99
CA THR A 178 6.90 -5.51 -0.11
C THR A 178 7.66 -4.28 0.37
N ARG A 179 7.41 -3.83 1.59
CA ARG A 179 8.07 -2.68 2.20
C ARG A 179 9.25 -3.06 3.11
N THR A 180 9.22 -4.25 3.71
CA THR A 180 10.17 -4.64 4.75
C THR A 180 11.15 -5.68 4.23
N LYS A 181 12.45 -5.42 4.37
CA LYS A 181 13.50 -6.36 4.00
C LYS A 181 13.42 -7.62 4.89
N MET A 182 13.86 -8.76 4.35
CA MET A 182 14.02 -10.03 5.10
C MET A 182 12.77 -10.48 5.88
N THR A 183 11.59 -10.26 5.30
CA THR A 183 10.31 -10.52 5.95
C THR A 183 9.46 -11.48 5.12
N ASN A 184 8.78 -12.40 5.81
CA ASN A 184 7.87 -13.37 5.19
C ASN A 184 6.41 -13.07 5.56
N GLY A 185 5.50 -13.32 4.61
CA GLY A 185 4.06 -13.21 4.80
C GLY A 185 3.39 -14.56 4.53
N GLY A 186 2.56 -15.02 5.46
CA GLY A 186 1.88 -16.31 5.38
C GLY A 186 0.38 -16.17 5.17
N ILE A 187 -0.21 -17.12 4.44
CA ILE A 187 -1.67 -17.29 4.34
C ILE A 187 -2.01 -18.71 4.74
N GLN A 188 -2.89 -18.85 5.73
CA GLN A 188 -3.39 -20.14 6.19
C GLN A 188 -4.89 -20.25 5.93
N SER A 189 -5.32 -21.45 5.56
CA SER A 189 -6.74 -21.81 5.37
C SER A 189 -6.95 -23.26 5.80
N LYS A 190 -8.21 -23.71 5.84
CA LYS A 190 -8.57 -25.12 6.12
C LYS A 190 -7.88 -26.08 5.15
N THR A 191 -7.71 -25.69 3.90
CA THR A 191 -7.02 -26.48 2.87
C THR A 191 -5.98 -25.65 2.13
N GLY A 192 -4.92 -26.30 1.64
CA GLY A 192 -3.89 -25.63 0.84
C GLY A 192 -4.41 -25.14 -0.51
N SER A 193 -5.42 -25.79 -1.09
CA SER A 193 -6.03 -25.36 -2.35
C SER A 193 -6.82 -24.06 -2.18
N ASP A 194 -7.53 -23.89 -1.06
CA ASP A 194 -8.23 -22.65 -0.73
C ASP A 194 -7.24 -21.50 -0.46
N ALA A 195 -6.14 -21.79 0.25
CA ALA A 195 -5.06 -20.81 0.46
C ALA A 195 -4.45 -20.34 -0.87
N LYS A 196 -4.15 -21.26 -1.80
CA LYS A 196 -3.63 -20.92 -3.15
C LYS A 196 -4.60 -20.07 -3.96
N LYS A 197 -5.90 -20.41 -3.94
CA LYS A 197 -6.94 -19.60 -4.60
C LYS A 197 -7.03 -18.19 -4.00
N PHE A 198 -6.98 -18.09 -2.68
CA PHE A 198 -6.98 -16.81 -1.98
C PHE A 198 -5.76 -15.98 -2.35
N PHE A 199 -4.56 -16.57 -2.30
CA PHE A 199 -3.29 -15.94 -2.67
C PHE A 199 -3.32 -15.40 -4.10
N ALA A 200 -3.64 -16.24 -5.09
CA ALA A 200 -3.68 -15.82 -6.49
C ALA A 200 -4.67 -14.66 -6.69
N LYS A 201 -5.85 -14.75 -6.07
CA LYS A 201 -6.92 -13.77 -6.23
C LYS A 201 -6.63 -12.44 -5.55
N THR A 202 -6.15 -12.47 -4.31
CA THR A 202 -6.11 -11.30 -3.43
C THR A 202 -4.73 -10.69 -3.29
N VAL A 203 -3.67 -11.40 -3.65
CA VAL A 203 -2.27 -10.94 -3.59
C VAL A 203 -1.70 -10.77 -4.99
N VAL A 204 -1.62 -11.85 -5.77
CA VAL A 204 -0.94 -11.83 -7.08
C VAL A 204 -1.63 -10.88 -8.06
N ASN A 205 -2.96 -11.00 -8.20
CA ASN A 205 -3.71 -10.19 -9.17
C ASN A 205 -3.62 -8.68 -8.87
N PRO A 206 -3.85 -8.19 -7.63
CA PRO A 206 -3.72 -6.77 -7.34
C PRO A 206 -2.26 -6.29 -7.35
N PHE A 207 -1.31 -7.08 -6.84
CA PHE A 207 0.11 -6.74 -6.83
C PHE A 207 0.61 -6.40 -8.24
N ARG A 208 0.30 -7.24 -9.24
CA ARG A 208 0.72 -7.01 -10.63
C ARG A 208 0.19 -5.72 -11.25
N ARG A 209 -0.92 -5.19 -10.72
CA ARG A 209 -1.56 -3.95 -11.20
C ARG A 209 -1.02 -2.72 -10.50
N LEU A 210 -0.18 -2.88 -9.48
CA LEU A 210 0.49 -1.75 -8.86
C LEU A 210 1.42 -1.04 -9.85
N PRO A 211 1.57 0.28 -9.74
CA PRO A 211 2.60 1.03 -10.44
C PRO A 211 3.98 0.38 -10.29
N LYS A 212 4.82 0.50 -11.33
CA LYS A 212 6.17 -0.09 -11.35
C LYS A 212 6.99 0.29 -10.12
N PHE A 213 6.87 1.52 -9.65
CA PHE A 213 7.59 2.02 -8.48
C PHE A 213 7.12 1.48 -7.11
N PHE A 214 6.00 0.77 -7.07
CA PHE A 214 5.53 0.07 -5.86
C PHE A 214 5.75 -1.44 -5.91
N ARG A 215 6.24 -1.96 -7.04
CA ARG A 215 6.57 -3.38 -7.20
C ARG A 215 8.07 -3.54 -7.00
N PRO A 216 8.53 -4.08 -5.84
CA PRO A 216 9.91 -4.47 -5.69
C PRO A 216 10.30 -5.46 -6.78
N GLU A 217 11.58 -5.60 -7.08
CA GLU A 217 12.05 -6.71 -7.91
C GLU A 217 11.62 -8.05 -7.30
N TYR A 218 11.16 -8.96 -8.16
CA TYR A 218 10.61 -10.24 -7.72
C TYR A 218 10.92 -11.34 -8.72
N ASP A 219 11.00 -12.56 -8.21
CA ASP A 219 11.35 -13.74 -8.98
C ASP A 219 10.26 -14.09 -10.00
N MET A 220 10.62 -13.97 -11.27
CA MET A 220 9.77 -14.26 -12.41
C MET A 220 9.92 -15.70 -12.94
N SER A 221 10.79 -16.52 -12.34
CA SER A 221 11.05 -17.91 -12.78
C SER A 221 9.80 -18.80 -12.69
N LEU A 222 8.91 -18.51 -11.73
CA LEU A 222 7.60 -19.18 -11.57
C LEU A 222 6.52 -18.64 -12.51
N GLY A 223 6.91 -17.78 -13.47
CA GLY A 223 6.05 -17.08 -14.40
C GLY A 223 5.37 -15.86 -13.78
N VAL A 224 4.63 -15.12 -14.61
CA VAL A 224 3.99 -13.85 -14.21
C VAL A 224 2.82 -14.08 -13.23
N ASN A 225 2.29 -15.30 -13.12
CA ASN A 225 1.17 -15.68 -12.25
C ASN A 225 1.56 -16.81 -11.29
N PRO A 226 2.40 -16.53 -10.28
CA PRO A 226 2.77 -17.53 -9.29
C PRO A 226 1.54 -18.11 -8.59
N LYS A 227 1.55 -19.43 -8.36
CA LYS A 227 0.40 -20.16 -7.78
C LYS A 227 0.52 -20.44 -6.29
N SER A 228 1.72 -20.33 -5.72
CA SER A 228 2.00 -20.76 -4.34
C SER A 228 2.82 -19.77 -3.53
N GLU A 229 3.74 -19.03 -4.14
CA GLU A 229 4.63 -18.10 -3.44
C GLU A 229 5.07 -16.96 -4.36
N MET A 230 5.46 -15.84 -3.77
CA MET A 230 6.17 -14.76 -4.45
C MET A 230 7.45 -14.47 -3.67
N ARG A 231 8.56 -14.30 -4.39
CA ARG A 231 9.88 -14.04 -3.78
C ARG A 231 10.37 -12.69 -4.25
N PHE A 232 10.56 -11.75 -3.33
CA PHE A 232 11.06 -10.41 -3.62
C PHE A 232 12.60 -10.38 -3.57
N GLN A 233 13.21 -11.08 -4.51
CA GLN A 233 14.67 -11.19 -4.64
C GLN A 233 15.04 -11.19 -6.12
N LYS A 234 16.26 -10.74 -6.44
CA LYS A 234 16.80 -10.87 -7.80
C LYS A 234 16.85 -12.35 -8.19
N THR A 235 16.38 -12.66 -9.40
CA THR A 235 16.51 -14.00 -9.94
C THR A 235 17.98 -14.26 -10.28
N ASN A 236 18.55 -15.39 -9.83
CA ASN A 236 19.88 -15.81 -10.27
C ASN A 236 19.88 -15.98 -11.79
N VAL A 237 20.61 -15.12 -12.50
CA VAL A 237 20.87 -15.26 -13.93
C VAL A 237 21.76 -16.50 -14.11
N ARG A 238 21.33 -17.50 -14.90
CA ARG A 238 22.18 -18.65 -15.23
C ARG A 238 23.30 -18.23 -16.19
N GLY A 239 24.54 -18.63 -15.90
CA GLY A 239 25.73 -18.42 -16.74
C GLY A 239 26.84 -17.64 -16.03
N LYS A 240 27.93 -17.31 -16.76
CA LYS A 240 29.15 -16.64 -16.26
C LYS A 240 28.97 -15.37 -15.41
N LYS A 241 27.76 -14.80 -15.31
CA LYS A 241 27.41 -13.63 -14.48
C LYS A 241 26.99 -13.96 -13.04
N ALA A 242 26.97 -15.25 -12.66
CA ALA A 242 26.63 -15.66 -11.30
C ALA A 242 27.76 -15.38 -10.29
N GLU A 243 29.01 -15.33 -10.72
CA GLU A 243 30.18 -15.07 -9.85
C GLU A 243 30.45 -13.57 -9.64
N GLU A 244 29.92 -12.69 -10.49
CA GLU A 244 30.13 -11.23 -10.40
C GLU A 244 29.26 -10.53 -9.34
N ASN A 245 28.26 -11.22 -8.77
CA ASN A 245 27.35 -10.67 -7.75
C ASN A 245 27.62 -11.21 -6.33
N VAL A 246 28.79 -11.83 -6.12
CA VAL A 246 29.27 -12.23 -4.80
C VAL A 246 30.42 -11.28 -4.44
N ASP A 247 30.07 -10.07 -4.02
CA ASP A 247 30.89 -9.19 -3.16
C ASP A 247 29.95 -8.25 -2.37
#